data_AF-A0A7X7BGL1-F1
#
_entry.id   AF-A0A7X7BGL1-F1
#
_cell.length_a   1.000
_cell.length_b   1.000
_cell.length_c   1.000
_cell.angle_alpha   90.00
_cell.angle_beta   90.00
_cell.angle_gamma   90.00
#
_symmetry.space_group_name_H-M   'P 1'
#
loop_
_entity.id
_entity.type
_entity.pdbx_description
1 polymer ?
#
loop_
_entity_poly.entity_id
_entity_poly.type
_entity_poly.pdbx_seq_one_letter_code
_entity_poly.pdbx_strand_id
1 'polypeptide(L)'
;MDKCKRCGADLPANAKFCTSCGEKTGTEIPNVSTQNVPGAENIQGSPYPPYAEAVPSSPAPAYTAYREPPKKKRWWIPLVIILVVLAILAGVWFAFGNSIKSLFLSDN
;
A
#
# COMPACT_ATOMS: atom_id res chain seq x y z
N MET A 1 5.76 7.99 13.61
CA MET A 1 5.73 7.11 12.42
C MET A 1 4.28 7.02 12.02
N ASP A 2 3.86 7.85 11.07
CA ASP A 2 2.47 7.94 10.67
C ASP A 2 2.11 6.82 9.71
N LYS A 3 0.87 6.33 9.75
CA LYS A 3 0.40 5.25 8.87
C LYS A 3 -0.72 5.75 7.97
N CYS A 4 -0.73 5.24 6.75
CA CYS A 4 -1.75 5.60 5.77
C CYS A 4 -3.11 5.13 6.26
N LYS A 5 -4.10 6.03 6.34
CA LYS A 5 -5.47 5.65 6.71
C LYS A 5 -6.17 4.76 5.68
N ARG A 6 -5.65 4.71 4.44
CA ARG A 6 -6.23 3.91 3.34
C ARG A 6 -5.62 2.53 3.19
N CYS A 7 -4.30 2.40 3.34
CA CYS A 7 -3.59 1.14 3.09
C CYS A 7 -2.73 0.64 4.25
N GLY A 8 -2.57 1.41 5.33
CA GLY A 8 -1.77 1.04 6.50
C GLY A 8 -0.25 1.10 6.31
N ALA A 9 0.25 1.50 5.14
CA ALA A 9 1.68 1.67 4.88
C ALA A 9 2.28 2.79 5.74
N ASP A 10 3.57 2.68 6.06
CA ASP A 10 4.30 3.70 6.82
C ASP A 10 4.56 4.95 5.97
N LEU A 11 4.23 6.12 6.52
CA LEU A 11 4.40 7.43 5.89
C LEU A 11 5.63 8.12 6.49
N PRO A 12 6.49 8.73 5.66
CA PRO A 12 7.50 9.64 6.16
C PRO A 12 6.84 10.92 6.71
N ALA A 13 7.50 11.54 7.70
CA ALA A 13 6.95 12.66 8.50
C ALA A 13 6.50 13.89 7.68
N ASN A 14 6.94 14.02 6.42
CA ASN A 14 6.61 15.12 5.51
C ASN A 14 6.02 14.64 4.18
N ALA A 15 5.47 13.43 4.14
CA ALA A 15 4.74 12.97 2.96
C ALA A 15 3.54 13.88 2.71
N LYS A 16 3.35 14.34 1.46
CA LYS A 16 2.09 14.96 0.98
C LYS A 16 1.12 13.92 0.41
N PHE A 17 1.65 12.77 0.01
CA PHE A 17 0.93 11.65 -0.57
C PHE A 17 1.57 10.33 -0.14
N CYS A 18 0.77 9.28 -0.02
CA CYS A 18 1.23 7.95 0.31
C CYS A 18 1.96 7.34 -0.89
N THR A 19 3.23 6.95 -0.70
CA THR A 19 4.05 6.34 -1.76
C THR A 19 3.61 4.92 -2.11
N SER A 20 2.78 4.28 -1.28
CA SER A 20 2.29 2.92 -1.52
C SER A 20 0.91 2.86 -2.19
N CYS A 21 0.03 3.84 -1.96
CA CYS A 21 -1.34 3.82 -2.51
C CYS A 21 -1.79 5.12 -3.19
N GLY A 22 -0.96 6.17 -3.18
CA GLY A 22 -1.26 7.46 -3.81
C GLY A 22 -2.22 8.36 -3.02
N GLU A 23 -2.72 7.94 -1.85
CA GLU A 23 -3.66 8.75 -1.08
C GLU A 23 -2.98 10.02 -0.53
N LYS A 24 -3.63 11.17 -0.64
CA LYS A 24 -3.18 12.41 0.00
C LYS A 24 -3.10 12.24 1.51
N THR A 25 -1.97 12.58 2.09
CA THR A 25 -1.77 12.54 3.53
C THR A 25 -2.26 13.89 4.03
N GLY A 26 -3.33 13.89 4.83
CA GLY A 26 -4.03 15.09 5.27
C GLY A 26 -3.25 16.01 6.21
N THR A 27 -1.91 16.01 6.12
CA THR A 27 -1.05 16.96 6.80
C THR A 27 -1.01 18.24 5.97
N GLU A 28 -2.11 18.96 6.01
CA GLU A 28 -2.11 20.39 5.78
C GLU A 28 -1.13 21.03 6.77
N ILE A 29 -0.11 21.67 6.22
CA ILE A 29 0.98 22.32 6.93
C ILE A 29 0.33 23.31 7.91
N PRO A 30 0.49 23.19 9.24
CA PRO A 30 -0.07 24.18 10.13
C PRO A 30 0.76 25.46 9.95
N ASN A 31 0.09 26.50 9.41
CA ASN A 31 0.49 27.90 9.46
C ASN A 31 1.65 28.35 8.55
N VAL A 32 1.30 28.90 7.38
CA VAL A 32 1.75 30.25 7.01
C VAL A 32 0.48 31.08 6.79
N SER A 33 0.28 32.02 7.70
CA SER A 33 -0.85 32.95 7.85
C SER A 33 -1.44 33.56 6.58
N THR A 34 -2.75 33.81 6.68
CA THR A 34 -3.50 34.91 6.06
C THR A 34 -2.64 36.10 5.64
N GLN A 35 -2.61 36.41 4.34
CA GLN A 35 -2.57 37.79 3.88
C GLN A 35 -3.86 38.06 3.12
N ASN A 36 -4.72 38.89 3.72
CA ASN A 36 -5.61 39.74 2.96
C ASN A 36 -4.74 40.50 1.94
N VAL A 37 -4.96 40.31 0.64
CA VAL A 37 -4.29 41.11 -0.40
C VAL A 37 -5.34 42.02 -1.05
N PRO A 38 -5.52 43.27 -0.58
CA PRO A 38 -6.12 44.30 -1.41
C PRO A 38 -5.05 44.81 -2.39
N GLY A 39 -5.27 44.61 -3.68
CA GLY A 39 -4.65 45.43 -4.73
C GLY A 39 -3.29 44.97 -5.23
N ALA A 40 -3.25 44.81 -6.56
CA ALA A 40 -2.13 44.62 -7.47
C ALA A 40 -0.77 45.24 -7.07
N GLU A 41 0.31 44.49 -7.25
CA GLU A 41 1.46 44.96 -8.04
C GLU A 41 2.31 43.80 -8.58
N ASN A 42 2.80 44.03 -9.79
CA ASN A 42 3.49 43.13 -10.71
C ASN A 42 4.86 42.65 -10.19
N ILE A 43 5.12 41.34 -10.20
CA ILE A 43 6.49 40.80 -10.24
C ILE A 43 6.56 39.76 -11.37
N GLN A 44 6.82 40.29 -12.57
CA GLN A 44 7.47 39.57 -13.66
C GLN A 44 8.88 39.18 -13.20
N GLY A 45 9.22 37.89 -13.24
CA GLY A 45 10.58 37.44 -12.94
C GLY A 45 10.68 35.93 -12.81
N SER A 46 10.29 35.21 -13.86
CA SER A 46 10.59 33.77 -13.97
C SER A 46 12.11 33.59 -14.06
N PRO A 47 12.77 32.85 -13.15
CA PRO A 47 14.17 32.49 -13.30
C PRO A 47 14.29 31.34 -14.32
N TYR A 48 13.93 31.60 -15.58
CA TYR A 48 14.24 30.69 -16.68
C TYR A 48 15.12 31.43 -17.68
N PRO A 49 16.31 30.90 -18.02
CA PRO A 49 17.14 31.50 -19.06
C PRO A 49 16.48 31.34 -20.44
N PRO A 50 16.73 32.28 -21.37
CA PRO A 50 16.29 32.15 -22.76
C PRO A 50 17.17 31.09 -23.42
N TYR A 51 16.56 29.98 -23.84
CA TYR A 51 17.24 28.89 -24.53
C TYR A 51 17.57 29.32 -25.98
N ALA A 52 18.70 29.97 -26.17
CA ALA A 52 19.38 29.98 -27.45
C ALA A 52 20.55 28.97 -27.40
N GLU A 53 20.67 28.18 -28.46
CA GLU A 53 21.87 27.46 -28.88
C GLU A 53 22.08 26.03 -28.32
N ALA A 54 21.73 25.06 -29.20
CA ALA A 54 22.18 23.68 -29.27
C ALA A 54 22.32 22.92 -27.94
N VAL A 55 21.24 22.24 -27.54
CA VAL A 55 21.35 21.03 -26.70
C VAL A 55 22.30 20.04 -27.40
N PRO A 56 23.51 19.73 -26.87
CA PRO A 56 24.13 18.48 -27.24
C PRO A 56 23.15 17.39 -26.81
N SER A 57 22.81 16.49 -27.74
CA SER A 57 22.04 15.29 -27.49
C SER A 57 22.78 14.44 -26.45
N SER A 58 22.60 14.79 -25.18
CA SER A 58 22.99 13.96 -24.06
C SER A 58 22.20 12.66 -24.22
N PRO A 59 22.85 11.49 -24.32
CA PRO A 59 22.10 10.24 -24.34
C PRO A 59 21.28 10.23 -23.05
N ALA A 60 19.96 10.08 -23.19
CA ALA A 60 19.09 9.83 -22.06
C ALA A 60 19.75 8.75 -21.19
N PRO A 61 19.85 8.92 -19.86
CA PRO A 61 20.28 7.80 -19.03
C PRO A 61 19.33 6.67 -19.38
N ALA A 62 19.88 5.55 -19.85
CA ALA A 62 19.11 4.35 -20.08
C ALA A 62 18.45 4.02 -18.74
N TYR A 63 17.17 4.36 -18.61
CA TYR A 63 16.36 3.94 -17.49
C TYR A 63 16.43 2.42 -17.57
N THR A 64 17.16 1.81 -16.63
CA THR A 64 17.08 0.37 -16.47
C THR A 64 15.63 0.12 -16.11
N ALA A 65 14.90 -0.56 -17.00
CA ALA A 65 13.52 -0.96 -16.79
C ALA A 65 13.36 -1.38 -15.33
N TYR A 66 12.54 -0.63 -14.59
CA TYR A 66 12.28 -0.87 -13.18
C TYR A 66 11.78 -2.31 -13.08
N ARG A 67 12.64 -3.23 -12.62
CA ARG A 67 12.27 -4.63 -12.51
C ARG A 67 11.27 -4.72 -11.37
N GLU A 68 10.02 -5.02 -11.69
CA GLU A 68 9.02 -5.35 -10.69
C GLU A 68 9.62 -6.38 -9.73
N PRO A 69 9.58 -6.14 -8.40
CA PRO A 69 10.13 -7.09 -7.46
C PRO A 69 9.45 -8.44 -7.71
N PRO A 70 10.21 -9.53 -7.89
CA PRO A 70 9.62 -10.81 -8.27
C PRO A 70 8.61 -11.20 -7.21
N LYS A 71 7.33 -11.17 -7.58
CA LYS A 71 6.23 -11.63 -6.75
C LYS A 71 6.49 -13.09 -6.41
N LYS A 72 7.11 -13.33 -5.25
CA LYS A 72 7.40 -14.68 -4.77
C LYS A 72 6.06 -15.39 -4.54
N LYS A 73 5.64 -16.18 -5.53
CA LYS A 73 4.45 -17.02 -5.43
C LYS A 73 4.66 -17.89 -4.19
N ARG A 74 3.91 -17.61 -3.14
CA ARG A 74 3.96 -18.39 -1.91
C ARG A 74 3.26 -19.73 -2.22
N TRP A 75 3.99 -20.66 -2.84
CA TRP A 75 3.51 -21.97 -3.29
C TRP A 75 3.15 -22.93 -2.13
N TRP A 76 3.55 -22.58 -0.91
CA TRP A 76 3.10 -23.17 0.36
C TRP A 76 1.67 -22.78 0.78
N ILE A 77 1.06 -21.72 0.22
CA ILE A 77 -0.33 -21.34 0.52
C ILE A 77 -1.33 -22.49 0.23
N PRO A 78 -1.33 -23.15 -0.95
CA PRO A 78 -2.23 -24.27 -1.20
C PRO A 78 -1.99 -25.43 -0.22
N LEU A 79 -0.73 -25.69 0.17
CA LEU A 79 -0.40 -26.75 1.12
C LEU A 79 -0.98 -26.45 2.51
N VAL A 80 -0.85 -25.21 2.99
CA VAL A 80 -1.43 -24.77 4.26
C VAL A 80 -2.96 -24.85 4.23
N ILE A 81 -3.59 -24.41 3.14
CA ILE A 81 -5.06 -24.49 2.99
C ILE A 81 -5.54 -25.93 3.05
N ILE A 82 -4.89 -26.86 2.33
CA ILE A 82 -5.24 -28.29 2.34
C ILE A 82 -5.13 -28.86 3.77
N LEU A 83 -4.05 -28.54 4.49
CA LEU A 83 -3.84 -29.02 5.85
C LEU A 83 -4.93 -28.53 6.81
N VAL A 84 -5.31 -27.25 6.70
CA VAL A 84 -6.38 -26.66 7.51
C VAL A 84 -7.74 -27.28 7.20
N VAL A 85 -8.07 -27.49 5.91
CA VAL A 85 -9.33 -28.12 5.49
C VAL A 85 -9.42 -29.56 6.01
N LEU A 86 -8.34 -30.36 5.90
CA LEU A 86 -8.32 -31.72 6.43
C LEU A 86 -8.49 -31.76 7.95
N ALA A 87 -7.86 -30.82 8.68
CA ALA A 87 -8.02 -30.72 10.13
C ALA A 87 -9.46 -30.35 10.54
N ILE A 88 -10.10 -29.43 9.82
CA ILE A 88 -11.51 -29.06 10.07
C ILE A 88 -12.43 -30.24 9.76
N LEU A 89 -12.26 -30.91 8.62
CA LEU A 89 -13.07 -32.07 8.25
C LEU A 89 -12.91 -33.22 9.27
N ALA A 90 -11.68 -33.48 9.73
CA ALA A 90 -11.41 -34.46 10.78
C ALA A 90 -12.03 -34.04 12.12
N GLY A 91 -11.94 -32.76 12.50
CA GLY A 91 -12.56 -32.23 13.71
C GLY A 91 -14.08 -32.32 13.70
N VAL A 92 -14.71 -31.97 12.57
CA VAL A 92 -16.16 -32.11 12.37
C VAL A 92 -16.55 -33.58 12.44
N TRP A 93 -15.85 -34.47 11.73
CA TRP A 93 -16.13 -35.91 11.77
C TRP A 93 -15.93 -36.51 13.17
N PHE A 94 -14.92 -36.04 13.91
CA PHE A 94 -14.66 -36.45 15.29
C PHE A 94 -15.76 -35.97 16.24
N ALA A 95 -16.17 -34.70 16.14
CA ALA A 95 -17.25 -34.14 16.94
C ALA A 95 -18.62 -34.80 16.63
N PHE A 96 -18.91 -35.02 15.35
CA PHE A 96 -20.15 -35.67 14.91
C PHE A 96 -20.14 -37.16 15.25
N GLY A 97 -19.03 -37.86 15.08
CA GLY A 97 -18.87 -39.26 15.45
C GLY A 97 -18.99 -39.51 16.95
N ASN A 98 -18.46 -38.62 17.78
CA ASN A 98 -18.63 -38.69 19.23
C ASN A 98 -20.10 -38.43 19.64
N SER A 99 -20.78 -37.52 18.96
CA SER A 99 -22.20 -37.22 19.18
C SER A 99 -23.13 -38.38 18.79
N ILE A 100 -22.79 -39.15 17.75
CA ILE A 100 -23.58 -40.33 17.35
C ILE A 100 -23.33 -41.49 18.32
N LYS A 101 -22.08 -41.73 18.75
CA LYS A 101 -21.76 -42.80 19.70
C LYS A 101 -22.42 -42.61 21.07
N SER A 102 -22.52 -41.39 21.57
CA SER A 102 -23.22 -41.11 22.83
C SER A 102 -24.73 -41.39 22.77
N LEU A 103 -25.34 -41.27 21.58
CA LEU A 103 -26.77 -41.54 21.39
C LEU A 103 -27.06 -43.05 21.32
N PHE A 104 -26.13 -43.86 20.80
CA PHE A 104 -26.27 -45.32 20.73
C PHE A 104 -25.77 -46.07 21.97
N LEU A 105 -24.87 -45.50 22.79
CA LEU A 105 -24.44 -46.10 24.07
C LEU A 105 -25.35 -45.76 25.25
N SER A 106 -26.34 -44.88 25.09
CA SER A 106 -27.26 -44.49 26.17
C SER A 106 -28.51 -45.38 26.27
N ASP A 107 -28.67 -46.36 25.37
CA ASP A 107 -29.83 -47.26 25.29
C ASP A 107 -29.47 -48.74 25.51
N ASN A 108 -28.26 -49.05 25.98
CA ASN A 108 -27.84 -50.39 26.42
C ASN A 108 -27.23 -50.34 27.82
#